data_AF-A0A3S0JDL4-F1
#
_entry.id   AF-A0A3S0JDL4-F1
#
_cell.length_a   1.000
_cell.length_b   1.000
_cell.length_c   1.000
_cell.angle_alpha   90.00
_cell.angle_beta   90.00
_cell.angle_gamma   90.00
#
_symmetry.space_group_name_H-M   'P 1'
#
loop_
_entity.id
_entity.type
_entity.pdbx_description
1 polymer ?
#
loop_
_entity_poly.entity_id
_entity_poly.type
_entity_poly.pdbx_seq_one_letter_code
_entity_poly.pdbx_strand_id
1 'polypeptide(L)'
;MPYKANESRRHKIPKARYRVENWAAYDAALRRRGDLTIWVTPEAITAWTPPATGRRGRPSRYADIAVEAGLMLRLAFGRPWRQTEGLLGSLMRLLGLELSVPDHTTF
;
A
#
# COMPACT_ATOMS: atom_id res chain seq x y z
N MET A 1 36.79 -16.12 -14.54
CA MET A 1 35.59 -15.67 -15.28
C MET A 1 35.39 -16.58 -16.50
N PRO A 2 34.44 -17.53 -16.48
CA PRO A 2 34.33 -18.62 -17.47
C PRO A 2 33.87 -18.21 -18.88
N TYR A 3 33.63 -16.93 -19.15
CA TYR A 3 33.04 -16.43 -20.39
C TYR A 3 33.96 -15.58 -21.28
N LYS A 4 35.27 -15.51 -20.99
CA LYS A 4 36.21 -14.67 -21.77
C LYS A 4 36.78 -15.30 -23.04
N ALA A 5 36.67 -16.63 -23.21
CA ALA A 5 37.32 -17.33 -24.32
C ALA A 5 36.89 -16.84 -25.72
N ASN A 6 35.67 -16.30 -25.86
CA ASN A 6 35.10 -15.87 -27.14
C ASN A 6 34.87 -14.35 -27.24
N GLU A 7 35.48 -13.55 -26.36
CA GLU A 7 35.27 -12.10 -26.27
C GLU A 7 35.58 -11.39 -27.60
N SER A 8 36.71 -11.73 -28.24
CA SER A 8 37.14 -11.16 -29.52
C SER A 8 36.28 -11.55 -30.73
N ARG A 9 35.46 -12.61 -30.62
CA ARG A 9 34.63 -13.15 -31.72
C ARG A 9 33.13 -13.09 -31.43
N ARG A 10 32.72 -12.45 -30.32
CA ARG A 10 31.32 -12.39 -29.87
C ARG A 10 30.37 -11.78 -30.91
N HIS A 11 30.87 -10.85 -31.73
CA HIS A 11 30.12 -10.23 -32.82
C HIS A 11 29.84 -11.18 -34.00
N LYS A 12 30.55 -12.31 -34.10
CA LYS A 12 30.35 -13.34 -35.13
C LYS A 12 29.33 -14.42 -34.72
N ILE A 13 28.97 -14.48 -33.45
CA ILE A 13 27.97 -15.42 -32.95
C ILE A 13 26.59 -14.81 -33.20
N PRO A 14 25.75 -15.40 -34.07
CA PRO A 14 24.40 -14.89 -34.31
C PRO A 14 23.62 -14.92 -33.00
N LYS A 15 22.95 -13.81 -32.68
CA LYS A 15 22.11 -13.75 -31.48
C LYS A 15 20.93 -14.68 -31.66
N ALA A 16 20.69 -15.55 -30.69
CA ALA A 16 19.46 -16.33 -30.63
C ALA A 16 18.25 -15.38 -30.62
N ARG A 17 17.31 -15.60 -31.54
CA ARG A 17 16.05 -14.86 -31.61
C ARG A 17 15.00 -15.68 -30.89
N TYR A 18 14.54 -15.19 -29.75
CA TYR A 18 13.46 -15.82 -28.99
C TYR A 18 12.14 -15.13 -29.32
N ARG A 19 11.06 -15.90 -29.44
CA ARG A 19 9.70 -15.39 -29.55
C ARG A 19 9.07 -15.43 -28.16
N VAL A 20 8.51 -14.31 -27.71
CA VAL A 20 7.79 -14.24 -26.43
C VAL A 20 6.38 -14.75 -26.66
N GLU A 21 6.10 -15.96 -26.18
CA GLU A 21 4.80 -16.63 -26.36
C GLU A 21 3.82 -16.35 -25.20
N ASN A 22 4.34 -15.96 -24.05
CA ASN A 22 3.58 -15.77 -22.81
C ASN A 22 3.25 -14.30 -22.50
N TRP A 23 3.34 -13.40 -23.47
CA TRP A 23 3.18 -11.95 -23.25
C TRP A 23 1.89 -11.60 -22.51
N ALA A 24 0.75 -12.17 -22.91
CA ALA A 24 -0.54 -11.90 -22.27
C ALA A 24 -0.57 -12.32 -20.80
N ALA A 25 0.03 -13.47 -20.46
CA ALA A 25 0.11 -13.95 -19.08
C ALA A 25 1.07 -13.08 -18.23
N TYR A 26 2.19 -12.65 -18.82
CA TYR A 26 3.14 -11.75 -18.18
C TYR A 26 2.52 -10.38 -17.90
N ASP A 27 1.82 -9.79 -18.87
CA ASP A 27 1.11 -8.53 -18.71
C ASP A 27 0.01 -8.60 -17.64
N ALA A 28 -0.79 -9.67 -17.63
CA ALA A 28 -1.78 -9.89 -16.58
C ALA A 28 -1.12 -10.01 -15.18
N ALA A 29 0.04 -10.66 -15.09
CA ALA A 29 0.79 -10.74 -13.85
C ALA A 29 1.33 -9.38 -13.40
N LEU A 30 1.79 -8.52 -14.32
CA LEU A 30 2.21 -7.17 -13.98
C LEU A 30 1.05 -6.31 -13.46
N ARG A 31 -0.13 -6.39 -14.08
CA ARG A 31 -1.34 -5.71 -13.59
C ARG A 31 -1.71 -6.16 -12.17
N ARG A 32 -1.72 -7.47 -11.91
CA ARG A 32 -2.00 -8.02 -10.57
C ARG A 32 -1.02 -7.56 -9.49
N ARG A 33 0.20 -7.15 -9.83
CA ARG A 33 1.15 -6.60 -8.84
C ARG A 33 0.73 -5.23 -8.30
N GLY A 34 -0.06 -4.48 -9.06
CA GLY A 34 -0.63 -3.21 -8.63
C GLY A 34 -2.03 -3.35 -8.04
N ASP A 35 -2.60 -4.56 -8.02
CA ASP A 35 -3.91 -4.81 -7.45
C ASP A 35 -3.84 -4.74 -5.92
N LEU A 36 -4.82 -4.07 -5.31
CA LEU A 36 -4.81 -3.75 -3.88
C LEU A 36 -6.06 -4.35 -3.23
N THR A 37 -5.86 -5.30 -2.34
CA THR A 37 -6.92 -5.85 -1.49
C THR A 37 -6.73 -5.35 -0.06
N ILE A 38 -7.77 -4.77 0.52
CA ILE A 38 -7.76 -4.24 1.89
C ILE A 38 -8.79 -4.99 2.71
N TRP A 39 -8.37 -5.45 3.89
CA TRP A 39 -9.23 -6.08 4.88
C TRP A 39 -9.08 -5.33 6.19
N VAL A 40 -10.22 -5.05 6.84
CA VAL A 40 -10.24 -4.44 8.17
C VAL A 40 -10.86 -5.44 9.12
N THR A 41 -10.15 -5.76 10.19
CA THR A 41 -10.64 -6.75 11.16
C THR A 41 -11.75 -6.14 12.03
N PRO A 42 -12.73 -6.93 12.50
CA PRO A 42 -13.75 -6.46 13.42
C PRO A 42 -13.14 -5.80 14.67
N GLU A 43 -12.04 -6.34 15.19
CA GLU A 43 -11.34 -5.80 16.35
C GLU A 43 -10.81 -4.39 16.05
N ALA A 44 -10.24 -4.17 14.86
CA ALA A 44 -9.76 -2.84 14.46
C ALA A 44 -10.91 -1.84 14.33
N ILE A 45 -12.08 -2.28 13.82
CA ILE A 45 -13.29 -1.44 13.76
C ILE A 45 -13.73 -1.04 15.17
N THR A 46 -13.80 -2.01 16.09
CA THR A 46 -14.23 -1.75 17.48
C THR A 46 -13.25 -0.88 18.26
N ALA A 47 -11.95 -1.06 18.03
CA ALA A 47 -10.89 -0.31 18.71
C ALA A 47 -10.68 1.09 18.10
N TRP A 48 -11.24 1.38 16.92
CA TRP A 48 -10.95 2.58 16.15
C TRP A 48 -11.21 3.88 16.92
N THR A 49 -12.32 3.92 17.66
CA THR A 49 -12.70 5.06 18.51
C THR A 49 -12.53 4.67 19.98
N PRO A 50 -11.70 5.40 20.75
CA PRO A 50 -11.44 5.03 22.14
C PRO A 50 -12.67 5.29 23.01
N PRO A 51 -12.90 4.48 24.05
CA PRO A 51 -14.00 4.69 24.98
C PRO A 51 -13.81 5.99 25.78
N ALA A 52 -14.93 6.59 26.20
CA ALA A 52 -14.90 7.74 27.08
C ALA A 52 -14.25 7.38 28.43
N THR A 53 -13.16 8.05 28.78
CA THR A 53 -12.37 7.75 29.99
C THR A 53 -12.92 8.41 31.26
N GLY A 54 -13.81 9.41 31.14
CA GLY A 54 -14.39 10.15 32.27
C GLY A 54 -13.38 11.00 33.06
N ARG A 55 -12.11 11.05 32.64
CA ARG A 55 -11.05 11.80 33.31
C ARG A 55 -11.09 13.28 32.94
N ARG A 56 -10.59 14.12 33.86
CA ARG A 56 -10.45 15.56 33.62
C ARG A 56 -9.40 15.80 32.53
N GLY A 57 -9.79 16.50 31.45
CA GLY A 57 -8.95 16.75 30.29
C GLY A 57 -9.71 16.55 28.98
N ARG A 58 -9.05 16.78 27.83
CA ARG A 58 -9.63 16.49 26.51
C ARG A 58 -9.56 14.96 26.26
N PRO A 59 -10.68 14.28 26.01
CA PRO A 59 -10.66 12.86 25.63
C PRO A 59 -9.89 12.65 24.33
N SER A 60 -9.19 11.52 24.19
CA SER A 60 -8.62 11.15 22.89
C SER A 60 -9.75 10.92 21.90
N ARG A 61 -9.65 11.50 20.70
CA ARG A 61 -10.65 11.33 19.64
C ARG A 61 -10.42 10.06 18.82
N TYR A 62 -9.18 9.57 18.79
CA TYR A 62 -8.75 8.45 17.98
C TYR A 62 -7.91 7.49 18.83
N ALA A 63 -8.03 6.20 18.55
CA ALA A 63 -7.16 5.21 19.15
C ALA A 63 -5.84 5.12 18.36
N ASP A 64 -4.80 4.59 19.00
CA ASP A 64 -3.48 4.45 18.39
C ASP A 64 -3.55 3.68 17.07
N ILE A 65 -4.40 2.65 16.98
CA ILE A 65 -4.63 1.87 15.76
C ILE A 65 -5.13 2.71 14.57
N ALA A 66 -5.94 3.75 14.82
CA ALA A 66 -6.44 4.63 13.77
C ALA A 66 -5.33 5.54 13.22
N VAL A 67 -4.44 6.01 14.11
CA VAL A 67 -3.25 6.80 13.76
C VAL A 67 -2.27 5.92 13.00
N GLU A 68 -1.91 4.75 13.55
CA GLU A 68 -1.01 3.79 12.93
C GLU A 68 -1.47 3.35 11.55
N ALA A 69 -2.77 3.10 11.34
CA ALA A 69 -3.31 2.75 10.03
C ALA A 69 -3.04 3.86 8.99
N GLY A 70 -3.25 5.13 9.36
CA GLY A 70 -2.95 6.26 8.48
C GLY A 70 -1.45 6.42 8.22
N LEU A 71 -0.60 6.23 9.24
CA LEU A 71 0.86 6.22 9.09
C LEU A 71 1.30 5.12 8.12
N MET A 72 0.74 3.92 8.25
CA MET A 72 1.08 2.78 7.42
C MET A 72 0.72 3.03 5.96
N LEU A 73 -0.49 3.53 5.68
CA LEU A 73 -0.91 3.91 4.34
C LEU A 73 -0.04 5.02 3.77
N ARG A 74 0.32 6.01 4.59
CA ARG A 74 1.23 7.08 4.16
C ARG A 74 2.58 6.53 3.70
N LEU A 75 3.18 5.63 4.48
CA LEU A 75 4.47 5.03 4.18
C LEU A 75 4.40 4.12 2.95
N ALA A 76 3.34 3.30 2.84
CA ALA A 76 3.14 2.39 1.73
C ALA A 76 2.94 3.14 0.38
N PHE A 77 2.20 4.25 0.38
CA PHE A 77 1.87 4.99 -0.83
C PHE A 77 2.68 6.28 -1.05
N GLY A 78 3.59 6.62 -0.13
CA GLY A 78 4.47 7.79 -0.24
C GLY A 78 3.72 9.14 -0.33
N ARG A 79 2.57 9.29 0.33
CA ARG A 79 1.69 10.46 0.18
C ARG A 79 1.90 11.55 1.24
N PRO A 80 1.78 12.85 0.93
CA PRO A 80 1.69 13.91 1.93
C PRO A 80 0.47 13.77 2.85
N TRP A 81 0.51 14.35 4.05
CA TRP A 81 -0.52 14.16 5.07
C TRP A 81 -1.97 14.44 4.62
N ARG A 82 -2.21 15.56 3.91
CA ARG A 82 -3.54 15.88 3.38
C ARG A 82 -4.05 14.86 2.35
N GLN A 83 -3.13 14.26 1.58
CA GLN A 83 -3.49 13.21 0.64
C GLN A 83 -3.73 11.87 1.36
N THR A 84 -2.98 11.58 2.42
CA THR A 84 -3.22 10.41 3.29
C THR A 84 -4.60 10.48 3.94
N GLU A 85 -4.98 11.65 4.47
CA GLU A 85 -6.33 11.90 5.02
C GLU A 85 -7.42 11.56 3.98
N GLY A 86 -7.30 12.10 2.77
CA GLY A 86 -8.25 11.82 1.68
C GLY A 86 -8.24 10.35 1.20
N LEU A 87 -7.07 9.71 1.18
CA LEU A 87 -6.94 8.29 0.83
C LEU A 87 -7.65 7.42 1.87
N LEU A 88 -7.33 7.59 3.16
CA LEU A 88 -7.94 6.83 4.24
C LEU A 88 -9.46 7.05 4.29
N GLY A 89 -9.92 8.28 4.13
CA GLY A 89 -11.36 8.58 4.02
C GLY A 89 -12.05 7.96 2.81
N SER A 90 -11.35 7.81 1.69
CA SER A 90 -11.90 7.13 0.51
C SER A 90 -11.96 5.62 0.70
N LEU A 91 -10.98 5.03 1.38
CA LEU A 91 -10.97 3.61 1.73
C LEU A 91 -12.10 3.26 2.69
N MET A 92 -12.35 4.06 3.73
CA MET A 92 -13.47 3.83 4.66
C MET A 92 -14.82 3.83 3.94
N ARG A 93 -15.03 4.78 3.03
CA ARG A 93 -16.25 4.83 2.20
C ARG A 93 -16.37 3.63 1.26
N LEU A 94 -15.28 3.22 0.62
CA LEU A 94 -15.27 2.07 -0.28
C LEU A 94 -15.61 0.76 0.46
N LEU A 95 -15.14 0.64 1.70
CA LEU A 95 -15.40 -0.51 2.58
C LEU A 95 -16.75 -0.42 3.31
N GLY A 96 -17.52 0.66 3.15
CA GLY A 96 -18.79 0.86 3.84
C GLY A 96 -18.64 1.04 5.36
N LEU A 97 -17.48 1.50 5.82
CA LEU A 97 -17.18 1.68 7.24
C LEU A 97 -17.50 3.11 7.69
N GLU A 98 -18.37 3.26 8.69
CA GLU A 98 -18.69 4.55 9.32
C GLU A 98 -17.66 4.94 10.39
N LEU A 99 -16.38 4.89 10.04
CA LEU A 99 -15.26 5.23 10.93
C LEU A 99 -14.76 6.65 10.65
N SER A 100 -14.58 7.44 11.71
CA SER A 100 -14.03 8.79 11.60
C SER A 100 -12.52 8.76 11.30
N VAL A 101 -12.05 9.63 10.41
CA VAL A 101 -10.64 9.63 9.96
C VAL A 101 -9.86 10.79 10.61
N PRO A 102 -8.67 10.54 11.16
CA PRO A 102 -7.80 11.61 11.65
C PRO A 102 -7.44 12.60 10.53
N ASP A 103 -7.45 13.89 10.85
CA ASP A 103 -6.99 14.90 9.90
C ASP A 103 -5.46 15.02 9.89
N HIS A 104 -4.92 15.69 8.87
CA HIS A 104 -3.49 15.96 8.71
C HIS A 104 -2.83 16.74 9.86
N THR A 105 -3.59 17.28 10.81
CA THR A 105 -3.05 17.93 12.03
C THR A 105 -3.09 17.03 13.26
N THR A 106 -3.70 15.85 13.14
CA THR A 106 -3.91 14.90 14.24
C THR A 106 -3.01 13.66 14.15
N PHE A 107 -2.52 13.31 12.95
CA PHE A 107 -1.57 12.21 12.75
C PHE A 107 -0.23 12.40 13.49
#